data_AF-A0A2M7WPH3-F1
#
_entry.id   AF-A0A2M7WPH3-F1
#
_cell.length_a   1.000
_cell.length_b   1.000
_cell.length_c   1.000
_cell.angle_alpha   90.00
_cell.angle_beta   90.00
_cell.angle_gamma   90.00
#
_symmetry.space_group_name_H-M   'P 1'
#
loop_
_entity.id
_entity.type
_entity.pdbx_description
1 polymer ?
#
loop_
_entity_poly.entity_id
_entity_poly.type
_entity_poly.pdbx_seq_one_letter_code
_entity_poly.pdbx_strand_id
1 'polypeptide(L)'
;FDLDMHQISRVWQHGSVVSSWLLDLTGDALEQDGDLSSMSDWMDDSGEGRWTVNESIDLGIPTPVLTLALQMRFRSRQKDAFAGKIVNAQRAGFGGHAIKAAAKDAE
;
A
#
# COMPACT_ATOMS: atom_id res chain seq x y z
N PHE A 1 5.10 19.84 5.26
CA PHE A 1 6.17 20.14 4.30
C PHE A 1 5.56 20.17 2.92
N ASP A 2 6.07 20.99 2.02
CA ASP A 2 5.66 21.02 0.61
C ASP A 2 6.64 20.14 -0.17
N LEU A 3 6.34 18.84 -0.25
CA LEU A 3 7.22 17.83 -0.84
C LEU A 3 6.55 17.25 -2.09
N ASP A 4 7.27 17.23 -3.20
CA ASP A 4 6.84 16.56 -4.43
C ASP A 4 7.05 15.05 -4.29
N MET A 5 5.97 14.32 -4.01
CA MET A 5 5.99 12.87 -3.85
C MET A 5 6.40 12.15 -5.15
N HIS A 6 6.01 12.66 -6.32
CA HIS A 6 6.38 12.07 -7.60
C HIS A 6 7.89 12.18 -7.80
N GLN A 7 8.47 13.37 -7.60
CA GLN A 7 9.92 13.56 -7.70
C GLN A 7 10.68 12.66 -6.71
N ILE A 8 10.23 12.56 -5.46
CA ILE A 8 10.86 11.69 -4.45
C ILE A 8 10.84 10.24 -4.90
N SER A 9 9.71 9.76 -5.44
CA SER A 9 9.60 8.38 -5.92
C SER A 9 10.60 8.08 -7.06
N ARG A 10 10.82 9.02 -7.99
CA ARG A 10 11.79 8.90 -9.09
C ARG A 10 13.23 8.83 -8.58
N VAL A 11 13.56 9.57 -7.52
CA VAL A 11 14.90 9.49 -6.89
C VAL A 11 15.16 8.10 -6.31
N TRP A 12 14.16 7.45 -5.71
CA TRP A 12 14.33 6.10 -5.17
C TRP A 12 14.45 5.00 -6.23
N GLN A 13 14.01 5.26 -7.47
CA GLN A 13 14.15 4.31 -8.58
C GLN A 13 15.60 4.14 -9.06
N HIS A 14 16.49 5.11 -8.76
CA HIS A 14 17.85 5.11 -9.31
C HIS A 14 18.91 5.23 -8.23
N GLY A 15 19.79 4.23 -8.14
CA GLY A 15 20.95 4.24 -7.23
C GLY A 15 20.62 4.08 -5.74
N SER A 16 19.35 3.89 -5.38
CA SER A 16 18.92 3.58 -4.02
C SER A 16 18.99 2.07 -3.73
N VAL A 17 19.07 1.70 -2.46
CA VAL A 17 19.05 0.29 -2.02
C VAL A 17 17.66 -0.35 -2.22
N VAL A 18 16.60 0.47 -2.26
CA VAL A 18 15.21 0.00 -2.33
C VAL A 18 14.64 0.00 -3.76
N SER A 19 15.48 0.28 -4.77
CA SER A 19 15.08 0.29 -6.18
C SER A 19 14.38 -1.02 -6.56
N SER A 20 13.17 -0.93 -7.07
CA SER A 20 12.35 -2.09 -7.40
C SER A 20 11.23 -1.72 -8.36
N TRP A 21 10.67 -2.73 -9.02
CA TRP A 21 9.49 -2.54 -9.88
C TRP A 21 8.29 -1.92 -9.14
N LEU A 22 8.15 -2.16 -7.82
CA LEU A 22 7.10 -1.52 -7.03
C LEU A 22 7.28 0.00 -6.95
N LEU A 23 8.51 0.51 -6.96
CA LEU A 23 8.78 1.95 -7.02
C LEU A 23 8.48 2.52 -8.40
N ASP A 24 8.66 1.76 -9.47
CA ASP A 24 8.24 2.18 -10.82
C ASP A 24 6.73 2.40 -10.84
N LEU A 25 5.95 1.41 -10.38
CA LEU A 25 4.50 1.50 -10.26
C LEU A 25 4.04 2.67 -9.36
N THR A 26 4.81 2.97 -8.32
CA THR A 26 4.52 4.11 -7.42
C THR A 26 4.73 5.44 -8.14
N GLY A 27 5.82 5.57 -8.89
CA GLY A 27 6.09 6.78 -9.68
C GLY A 27 5.03 7.00 -10.75
N ASP A 28 4.65 5.95 -11.48
CA ASP A 28 3.64 6.05 -12.53
C ASP A 28 2.27 6.46 -11.96
N ALA A 29 1.90 5.97 -10.77
CA ALA A 29 0.66 6.37 -10.10
C ALA A 29 0.68 7.84 -9.66
N LEU A 30 1.80 8.30 -9.10
CA LEU A 30 1.97 9.68 -8.65
C LEU A 30 2.11 10.68 -9.80
N GLU A 31 2.61 10.25 -10.96
CA GLU A 31 2.62 11.05 -12.18
C GLU A 31 1.20 11.30 -12.71
N GLN A 32 0.30 10.33 -12.56
CA GLN A 32 -1.10 10.44 -12.97
C GLN A 32 -1.94 11.27 -11.98
N ASP A 33 -1.77 11.04 -10.68
CA ASP A 33 -2.50 11.72 -9.60
C ASP A 33 -1.61 11.82 -8.36
N GLY A 34 -0.94 12.96 -8.17
CA GLY A 34 0.01 13.17 -7.09
C GLY A 34 -0.58 13.02 -5.68
N ASP A 35 -1.89 13.26 -5.53
CA ASP A 35 -2.61 13.14 -4.26
C ASP A 35 -3.31 11.77 -4.12
N LEU A 36 -3.33 10.96 -5.19
CA LEU A 36 -4.06 9.71 -5.31
C LEU A 36 -5.54 9.86 -4.91
N SER A 37 -6.11 11.04 -5.15
CA SER A 37 -7.44 11.46 -4.70
C SER A 37 -8.57 10.53 -5.19
N SER A 38 -8.37 9.90 -6.34
CA SER A 38 -9.32 8.99 -6.97
C SER A 38 -9.36 7.58 -6.34
N MET A 39 -8.33 7.19 -5.58
CA MET A 39 -8.16 5.84 -5.04
C MET A 39 -8.58 5.76 -3.57
N SER A 40 -9.26 4.68 -3.18
CA SER A 40 -9.48 4.34 -1.77
C SER A 40 -8.24 3.68 -1.17
N ASP A 41 -8.00 3.88 0.14
CA ASP A 41 -7.06 3.10 0.95
C ASP A 41 -7.56 1.66 1.24
N TRP A 42 -8.83 1.33 0.96
CA TRP A 42 -9.38 0.01 1.30
C TRP A 42 -8.63 -1.15 0.63
N MET A 43 -8.15 -2.11 1.42
CA MET A 43 -7.51 -3.35 0.95
C MET A 43 -8.31 -4.58 1.39
N ASP A 44 -8.67 -5.40 0.41
CA ASP A 44 -9.25 -6.70 0.69
C ASP A 44 -8.20 -7.67 1.25
N ASP A 45 -8.69 -8.60 2.07
CA ASP A 45 -7.88 -9.61 2.75
C ASP A 45 -8.33 -10.99 2.29
N SER A 46 -7.47 -11.64 1.51
CA SER A 46 -7.66 -13.00 1.00
C SER A 46 -7.38 -14.08 2.05
N GLY A 47 -6.81 -13.71 3.20
CA GLY A 47 -6.60 -14.59 4.36
C GLY A 47 -5.18 -15.12 4.52
N GLU A 48 -4.30 -14.97 3.53
CA GLU A 48 -2.94 -15.52 3.57
C GLU A 48 -2.09 -14.91 4.69
N GLY A 49 -2.22 -13.60 4.90
CA GLY A 49 -1.56 -12.93 6.02
C GLY A 49 -2.10 -13.41 7.38
N ARG A 50 -3.40 -13.72 7.48
CA ARG A 50 -4.03 -14.16 8.73
C ARG A 50 -3.53 -15.54 9.14
N TRP A 51 -3.58 -16.53 8.25
CA TRP A 51 -3.09 -17.86 8.60
C TRP A 51 -1.58 -17.84 8.88
N THR A 52 -0.79 -17.03 8.16
CA THR A 52 0.65 -16.88 8.40
C THR A 52 0.94 -16.38 9.82
N VAL A 53 0.22 -15.34 10.28
CA VAL A 53 0.40 -14.80 11.63
C VAL A 53 -0.02 -15.81 12.69
N ASN A 54 -1.16 -16.48 12.51
CA ASN A 54 -1.63 -17.51 13.43
C ASN A 54 -0.62 -18.65 13.56
N GLU A 55 -0.15 -19.19 12.44
CA GLU A 55 0.83 -20.29 12.42
C GLU A 55 2.13 -19.89 13.13
N SER A 56 2.56 -18.63 12.98
CA SER A 56 3.77 -18.16 13.66
C SER A 56 3.64 -18.14 15.19
N ILE A 57 2.42 -17.89 15.71
CA ILE A 57 2.12 -17.95 17.14
C ILE A 57 2.14 -19.41 17.61
N ASP A 58 1.50 -20.30 16.86
CA ASP A 58 1.42 -21.74 17.19
C ASP A 58 2.82 -22.40 17.19
N LEU A 59 3.69 -21.98 16.27
CA LEU A 59 5.08 -22.45 16.18
C LEU A 59 6.04 -21.72 17.14
N GLY A 60 5.61 -20.65 17.80
CA GLY A 60 6.47 -19.81 18.64
C GLY A 60 7.57 -19.06 17.87
N ILE A 61 7.34 -18.74 16.59
CA ILE A 61 8.30 -18.05 15.71
C ILE A 61 7.97 -16.55 15.64
N PRO A 62 8.91 -15.65 15.97
CA PRO A 62 8.64 -14.21 15.95
C PRO A 62 8.51 -13.66 14.51
N THR A 63 7.35 -13.10 14.19
CA THR A 63 7.04 -12.48 12.87
C THR A 63 6.53 -11.02 12.99
N PRO A 64 7.20 -10.14 13.77
CA PRO A 64 6.64 -8.84 14.17
C PRO A 64 6.25 -7.94 12.98
N VAL A 65 7.07 -7.90 11.92
CA VAL A 65 6.81 -7.07 10.73
C VAL A 65 5.63 -7.59 9.91
N LEU A 66 5.50 -8.92 9.76
CA LEU A 66 4.37 -9.52 9.04
C LEU A 66 3.06 -9.31 9.80
N THR A 67 3.10 -9.47 11.13
CA THR A 67 1.96 -9.16 12.00
C THR A 67 1.55 -7.71 11.88
N LEU A 68 2.49 -6.76 11.90
CA LEU A 68 2.17 -5.35 11.72
C LEU A 68 1.63 -5.06 10.32
N ALA A 69 2.19 -5.67 9.27
CA ALA A 69 1.70 -5.51 7.89
C ALA A 69 0.25 -5.99 7.75
N LEU A 70 -0.13 -7.10 8.39
CA LEU A 70 -1.51 -7.57 8.45
C LEU A 70 -2.42 -6.57 9.19
N GLN A 71 -1.96 -6.05 10.33
CA GLN A 71 -2.73 -5.04 11.08
C GLN A 71 -2.92 -3.74 10.29
N MET A 72 -1.90 -3.31 9.54
CA MET A 72 -2.01 -2.16 8.64
C MET A 72 -3.05 -2.37 7.53
N ARG A 73 -3.19 -3.61 7.02
CA ARG A 73 -4.29 -3.96 6.12
C ARG A 73 -5.66 -3.80 6.78
N PHE A 74 -5.82 -4.16 8.05
CA PHE A 74 -7.09 -3.96 8.75
C PHE A 74 -7.35 -2.48 9.04
N ARG A 75 -6.30 -1.71 9.34
CA ARG A 75 -6.36 -0.26 9.52
C ARG A 75 -6.90 0.45 8.27
N SER A 76 -6.64 -0.09 7.08
CA SER A 76 -7.13 0.45 5.80
C SER A 76 -8.67 0.52 5.70
N ARG A 77 -9.39 -0.12 6.62
CA ARG A 77 -10.87 -0.11 6.70
C ARG A 77 -11.41 1.01 7.59
N GLN A 78 -10.53 1.83 8.13
CA GLN A 78 -10.85 2.91 9.05
C GLN A 78 -10.66 4.25 8.32
N LYS A 79 -10.03 5.23 8.98
CA LYS A 79 -9.75 6.54 8.39
C LYS A 79 -8.84 6.39 7.16
N ASP A 80 -9.21 7.00 6.05
CA ASP A 80 -8.41 7.03 4.83
C ASP A 80 -6.97 7.53 5.10
N ALA A 81 -5.98 6.96 4.41
CA ALA A 81 -4.61 7.48 4.43
C ALA A 81 -3.91 7.31 3.09
N PHE A 82 -3.14 8.34 2.74
CA PHE A 82 -2.28 8.37 1.56
C PHE A 82 -1.38 7.13 1.44
N ALA A 83 -0.78 6.68 2.55
CA ALA A 83 0.18 5.59 2.54
C ALA A 83 -0.39 4.27 1.98
N GLY A 84 -1.64 3.93 2.25
CA GLY A 84 -2.19 2.69 1.68
C GLY A 84 -2.88 2.90 0.32
N LYS A 85 -3.18 4.14 -0.09
CA LYS A 85 -3.44 4.43 -1.52
C LYS A 85 -2.24 4.09 -2.41
N ILE A 86 -1.03 4.41 -1.95
CA ILE A 86 0.22 3.99 -2.61
C ILE A 86 0.29 2.47 -2.75
N VAL A 87 0.00 1.75 -1.67
CA VAL A 87 0.01 0.27 -1.68
C VAL A 87 -1.08 -0.28 -2.61
N ASN A 88 -2.25 0.34 -2.68
CA ASN A 88 -3.31 -0.05 -3.62
C ASN A 88 -2.91 0.21 -5.07
N ALA A 89 -2.27 1.33 -5.37
CA ALA A 89 -1.73 1.63 -6.70
C ALA A 89 -0.72 0.55 -7.13
N GLN A 90 0.20 0.16 -6.23
CA GLN A 90 1.12 -0.95 -6.48
C GLN A 90 0.38 -2.26 -6.76
N ARG A 91 -0.58 -2.63 -5.89
CA ARG A 91 -1.39 -3.86 -6.02
C ARG A 91 -2.17 -3.93 -7.34
N ALA A 92 -2.72 -2.81 -7.80
CA ALA A 92 -3.37 -2.76 -9.10
C ALA A 92 -2.35 -2.90 -10.24
N GLY A 93 -1.21 -2.21 -10.14
CA GLY A 93 -0.16 -2.22 -11.16
C GLY A 93 0.45 -3.61 -11.40
N PHE A 94 0.85 -4.33 -10.35
CA PHE A 94 1.48 -5.66 -10.54
C PHE A 94 0.46 -6.81 -10.62
N GLY A 95 -0.64 -6.70 -9.88
CA GLY A 95 -1.55 -7.83 -9.64
C GLY A 95 -2.92 -7.71 -10.30
N GLY A 96 -3.20 -6.58 -10.95
CA GLY A 96 -4.53 -6.31 -11.53
C GLY A 96 -5.65 -6.24 -10.48
N HIS A 97 -5.31 -6.01 -9.21
CA HIS A 97 -6.32 -5.91 -8.14
C HIS A 97 -7.24 -4.71 -8.38
N ALA A 98 -8.55 -4.94 -8.32
CA ALA A 98 -9.53 -3.87 -8.43
C ALA A 98 -9.38 -2.87 -7.26
N ILE A 99 -9.23 -1.59 -7.60
CA ILE A 99 -9.22 -0.50 -6.61
C ILE A 99 -10.65 0.00 -6.44
N LYS A 100 -11.10 0.09 -5.19
CA LYS A 100 -12.36 0.78 -4.89
C LYS A 100 -12.15 2.28 -5.11
N ALA A 101 -13.08 2.91 -5.81
CA ALA A 101 -13.08 4.37 -5.92
C ALA A 101 -13.10 4.99 -4.52
N ALA A 102 -12.43 6.13 -4.35
CA ALA A 102 -12.55 6.91 -3.12
C ALA A 102 -14.03 7.13 -2.78
N ALA A 103 -14.40 6.94 -1.51
CA ALA A 103 -15.76 7.27 -1.08
C ALA A 103 -15.97 8.75 -1.34
N LYS A 104 -17.01 9.11 -2.12
CA LYS A 104 -17.53 10.47 -2.07
C LYS A 104 -18.08 10.64 -0.67
N ASP A 105 -17.62 11.64 0.05
CA ASP A 105 -18.15 11.96 1.38
C ASP A 105 -19.69 11.95 1.28
N ALA A 106 -20.31 11.02 1.99
CA ALA A 106 -21.75 11.05 2.19
C ALA A 106 -21.99 12.22 3.15
N GLU A 107 -22.58 13.29 2.60
CA GLU A 107 -23.13 14.40 3.39
C GLU A 107 -24.14 13.90 4.43
#